data_AF-A0A645GUP0-F1
#
_entry.id   AF-A0A645GUP0-F1
#
_cell.length_a   1.000
_cell.length_b   1.000
_cell.length_c   1.000
_cell.angle_alpha   90.00
_cell.angle_beta   90.00
_cell.angle_gamma   90.00
#
_symmetry.space_group_name_H-M   'P 1'
#
loop_
_entity.id
_entity.type
_entity.pdbx_description
1 polymer ?
#
loop_
_entity_poly.entity_id
_entity_poly.type
_entity_poly.pdbx_seq_one_letter_code
_entity_poly.pdbx_strand_id
1 'polypeptide(L)'
;MPAVIAGQSNWLELLATQLSGAIVWLCTLLPLDVVLLSGKAVKTTDLAQRVQQQVEAKLPGSAPQVQRLELPKMDVAALLAEHVRLSILCPN
;
A
#
# COMPACT_ATOMS: atom_id res chain seq x y z
N MET A 1 -28.13 11.51 10.47
CA MET A 1 -26.75 11.85 10.05
C MET A 1 -25.78 10.87 10.72
N PRO A 2 -24.80 10.28 10.01
CA PRO A 2 -24.88 9.29 8.93
C PRO A 2 -24.65 7.85 9.42
N ALA A 3 -25.51 6.90 8.98
CA ALA A 3 -25.42 5.46 9.30
C ALA A 3 -24.50 4.67 8.35
N VAL A 4 -23.50 5.33 7.75
CA VAL A 4 -22.63 4.75 6.70
C VAL A 4 -21.32 4.16 7.30
N ILE A 5 -21.07 4.33 8.59
CA ILE A 5 -19.75 4.06 9.20
C ILE A 5 -19.59 2.63 9.73
N ALA A 6 -20.68 1.88 9.95
CA ALA A 6 -20.59 0.52 10.52
C ALA A 6 -20.18 -0.57 9.50
N GLY A 7 -20.55 -0.42 8.22
CA GLY A 7 -20.22 -1.40 7.19
C GLY A 7 -18.78 -1.32 6.67
N GLN A 8 -18.23 -0.10 6.58
CA GLN A 8 -16.86 0.11 6.08
C GLN A 8 -15.80 -0.32 7.10
N SER A 9 -16.02 -0.05 8.39
CA SER A 9 -15.09 -0.48 9.46
C SER A 9 -14.99 -2.00 9.54
N ASN A 10 -16.12 -2.70 9.38
CA ASN A 10 -16.17 -4.15 9.43
C ASN A 10 -15.46 -4.81 8.23
N TRP A 11 -15.55 -4.19 7.04
CA TRP A 11 -14.86 -4.71 5.85
C TRP A 11 -13.36 -4.43 5.86
N LEU A 12 -12.94 -3.27 6.38
CA LEU A 12 -11.53 -2.94 6.57
C LEU A 12 -10.85 -3.86 7.59
N GLU A 13 -11.53 -4.19 8.69
CA GLU A 13 -11.08 -5.18 9.68
C GLU A 13 -10.91 -6.57 9.05
N LEU A 14 -11.87 -7.01 8.25
CA LEU A 14 -11.81 -8.30 7.56
C LEU A 14 -10.62 -8.37 6.59
N LEU A 15 -10.43 -7.32 5.78
CA LEU A 15 -9.29 -7.20 4.89
C LEU A 15 -7.96 -7.20 5.63
N ALA A 16 -7.86 -6.42 6.72
CA ALA A 16 -6.65 -6.37 7.53
C ALA A 16 -6.31 -7.76 8.10
N THR A 17 -7.33 -8.50 8.57
CA THR A 17 -7.19 -9.85 9.12
C THR A 17 -6.73 -10.86 8.08
N GLN A 18 -7.28 -10.80 6.87
CA GLN A 18 -6.87 -11.68 5.76
C GLN A 18 -5.45 -11.37 5.30
N LEU A 19 -5.11 -10.08 5.13
CA LEU A 19 -3.78 -9.65 4.71
C LEU A 19 -2.72 -9.99 5.76
N SER A 20 -2.98 -9.72 7.04
CA SER A 20 -2.06 -10.05 8.11
C SER A 20 -1.84 -11.56 8.22
N GLY A 21 -2.89 -12.37 8.06
CA GLY A 21 -2.78 -13.83 8.01
C GLY A 21 -1.91 -14.32 6.85
N ALA A 22 -2.10 -13.77 5.65
CA ALA A 22 -1.30 -14.11 4.48
C ALA A 22 0.17 -13.69 4.64
N ILE A 23 0.43 -12.50 5.18
CA ILE A 23 1.80 -12.02 5.46
C ILE A 23 2.48 -12.92 6.47
N VAL A 24 1.80 -13.28 7.56
CA VAL A 24 2.36 -14.19 8.58
C VAL A 24 2.71 -15.55 7.95
N TRP A 25 1.82 -16.10 7.12
CA TRP A 25 2.10 -17.34 6.41
C TRP A 25 3.27 -17.21 5.42
N LEU A 26 3.41 -16.08 4.73
CA LEU A 26 4.58 -15.84 3.88
C LEU A 26 5.88 -15.72 4.70
N CYS A 27 5.82 -15.13 5.90
CA CYS A 27 6.98 -15.00 6.79
C CYS A 27 7.47 -16.34 7.35
N THR A 28 6.63 -17.38 7.40
CA THR A 28 7.10 -18.73 7.78
C THR A 28 7.85 -19.42 6.65
N LEU A 29 7.62 -19.01 5.40
CA LEU A 29 8.22 -19.60 4.21
C LEU A 29 9.44 -18.82 3.71
N LEU A 30 9.43 -17.50 3.91
CA LEU A 30 10.42 -16.56 3.39
C LEU A 30 10.81 -15.58 4.50
N PRO A 31 12.10 -15.30 4.71
CA PRO A 31 12.53 -14.23 5.62
C PRO A 31 12.21 -12.88 4.96
N LEU A 32 11.02 -12.35 5.25
CA LEU A 32 10.56 -11.05 4.75
C LEU A 32 10.93 -9.95 5.76
N ASP A 33 11.74 -8.99 5.34
CA ASP A 33 12.05 -7.80 6.15
C ASP A 33 11.03 -6.68 5.94
N VAL A 34 10.52 -6.52 4.72
CA VAL A 34 9.63 -5.41 4.33
C VAL A 34 8.52 -5.92 3.40
N VAL A 35 7.28 -5.49 3.67
CA VAL A 35 6.10 -5.77 2.86
C VAL A 35 5.51 -4.45 2.37
N LEU A 36 5.49 -4.25 1.05
CA LEU A 36 4.93 -3.04 0.44
C LEU A 36 3.48 -3.29 0.00
N LEU A 37 2.54 -2.59 0.63
CA LEU A 37 1.12 -2.65 0.28
C LEU A 37 0.77 -1.55 -0.72
N SER A 38 0.20 -1.96 -1.85
CA SER A 38 -0.29 -1.05 -2.89
C SER A 38 -1.80 -1.23 -3.11
N GLY A 39 -2.38 -0.35 -3.93
CA GLY A 39 -3.81 -0.39 -4.28
C GLY A 39 -4.62 0.75 -3.68
N LYS A 40 -5.82 0.95 -4.24
CA LYS A 40 -6.70 2.09 -3.89
C LYS A 40 -7.11 2.08 -2.41
N ALA A 41 -7.41 0.91 -1.85
CA ALA A 41 -7.82 0.77 -0.45
C ALA A 41 -6.73 1.23 0.53
N VAL A 42 -5.47 0.83 0.29
CA VAL A 42 -4.31 1.23 1.09
C VAL A 42 -4.03 2.74 0.93
N LYS A 43 -4.42 3.32 -0.22
CA LYS A 43 -4.21 4.75 -0.48
C LYS A 43 -5.17 5.68 0.26
N THR A 44 -6.38 5.21 0.53
CA THR A 44 -7.47 6.03 1.06
C THR A 44 -7.80 5.73 2.53
N THR A 45 -7.15 4.74 3.14
CA THR A 45 -7.46 4.29 4.51
C THR A 45 -6.20 3.91 5.28
N ASP A 46 -6.31 3.83 6.61
CA ASP A 46 -5.22 3.40 7.52
C ASP A 46 -5.00 1.87 7.52
N LEU A 47 -5.32 1.20 6.41
CA LEU A 47 -5.25 -0.27 6.29
C LEU A 47 -3.82 -0.79 6.52
N ALA A 48 -2.80 -0.10 6.00
CA ALA A 48 -1.40 -0.51 6.19
C ALA A 48 -1.00 -0.51 7.68
N GLN A 49 -1.44 0.50 8.43
CA GLN A 49 -1.16 0.60 9.86
C GLN A 49 -1.87 -0.51 10.65
N ARG A 50 -3.13 -0.82 10.30
CA ARG A 50 -3.87 -1.93 10.94
C ARG A 50 -3.23 -3.28 10.64
N VAL A 51 -2.80 -3.51 9.40
CA VAL A 51 -2.09 -4.74 9.02
C VAL A 51 -0.78 -4.85 9.78
N GLN A 52 0.00 -3.77 9.91
CA GLN A 52 1.23 -3.77 10.70
C GLN A 52 0.97 -4.21 12.15
N GLN A 53 -0.01 -3.60 12.82
CA GLN A 53 -0.36 -3.93 14.21
C GLN A 53 -0.76 -5.40 14.37
N GLN A 54 -1.54 -5.94 13.43
CA GLN A 54 -1.95 -7.33 13.48
C GLN A 54 -0.81 -8.31 13.19
N VAL A 55 0.11 -7.97 12.29
CA VAL A 55 1.30 -8.79 12.00
C VAL A 55 2.26 -8.78 13.19
N GLU A 56 2.52 -7.62 13.79
CA GLU A 56 3.33 -7.49 15.01
C GLU A 56 2.75 -8.29 16.19
N ALA A 57 1.42 -8.26 16.36
CA ALA A 57 0.74 -9.05 17.39
C ALA A 57 0.86 -10.57 17.17
N LYS A 58 1.00 -11.02 15.92
CA LYS A 58 1.11 -12.45 15.56
C LYS A 58 2.56 -12.95 15.48
N LEU A 59 3.53 -12.07 15.17
CA LEU A 59 4.95 -12.38 15.02
C LEU A 59 5.83 -11.42 15.84
N PRO A 60 5.76 -11.49 17.19
CA PRO A 60 6.57 -10.61 18.02
C PRO A 60 8.06 -10.87 17.81
N GLY A 61 8.79 -9.84 17.34
CA GLY A 61 10.25 -9.87 17.15
C GLY A 61 10.75 -10.30 15.76
N SER A 62 9.88 -10.82 14.90
CA SER A 62 10.22 -11.16 13.50
C SER A 62 9.20 -10.62 12.50
N ALA A 63 8.42 -9.62 12.90
CA ALA A 63 7.42 -9.01 12.04
C ALA A 63 8.09 -8.18 10.94
N PRO A 64 7.72 -8.38 9.66
CA PRO A 64 8.16 -7.50 8.59
C PRO A 64 7.63 -6.08 8.80
N GLN A 65 8.34 -5.09 8.29
CA GLN A 65 7.81 -3.73 8.18
C GLN A 65 6.81 -3.65 7.04
N VAL A 66 5.54 -3.45 7.37
CA VAL A 66 4.46 -3.22 6.42
C VAL A 66 4.40 -1.73 6.12
N GLN A 67 4.75 -1.36 4.89
CA GLN A 67 4.76 0.02 4.43
C GLN A 67 3.79 0.21 3.27
N ARG A 68 3.21 1.40 3.18
CA ARG A 68 2.43 1.80 2.02
C ARG A 68 3.37 2.09 0.86
N LEU A 69 3.07 1.52 -0.31
CA LEU A 69 3.81 1.85 -1.53
C LEU A 69 3.42 3.25 -2.01
N GLU A 70 4.31 4.20 -1.74
CA GLU A 70 4.28 5.53 -2.35
C GLU A 70 5.01 5.48 -3.69
N LEU A 71 4.27 5.18 -4.75
CA LEU A 71 4.80 5.43 -6.09
C LEU A 71 4.92 6.94 -6.29
N PRO A 72 6.08 7.47 -6.71
CA PRO A 72 6.15 8.86 -7.13
C PRO A 72 5.10 9.05 -8.22
N LYS A 73 4.20 10.03 -8.04
CA LYS A 73 3.35 10.49 -9.12
C LYS A 73 4.29 11.10 -10.15
N MET A 74 4.73 10.30 -11.12
CA MET A 74 5.31 10.84 -12.34
C MET A 74 4.20 11.63 -13.00
N ASP A 75 4.36 12.95 -13.00
CA ASP A 75 3.41 13.83 -13.65
C ASP A 75 3.54 13.60 -15.16
N VAL A 76 2.60 12.83 -15.68
CA VAL A 76 2.52 12.50 -17.10
C VAL A 76 2.47 13.78 -17.94
N ALA A 77 1.87 14.86 -17.42
CA ALA A 77 1.86 16.16 -18.08
C ALA A 77 3.26 16.79 -18.11
N ALA A 78 4.05 16.67 -17.04
CA ALA A 78 5.43 17.15 -17.03
C ALA A 78 6.32 16.36 -18.00
N LEU A 79 6.14 15.04 -18.08
CA LEU A 79 6.88 14.19 -19.04
C LEU A 79 6.48 14.47 -20.49
N LEU A 80 5.18 14.67 -20.75
CA LEU A 80 4.68 15.07 -22.05
C LEU A 80 5.17 16.46 -22.44
N ALA A 81 5.16 17.41 -21.51
CA ALA A 81 5.67 18.76 -21.74
C ALA A 81 7.17 18.73 -22.07
N GLU A 82 7.97 17.95 -21.34
CA GLU A 82 9.39 17.81 -21.62
C GLU A 82 9.63 17.10 -22.98
N HIS A 83 8.85 16.07 -23.30
CA HIS A 83 8.93 15.38 -24.59
C HIS A 83 8.55 16.31 -25.76
N VAL A 84 7.49 17.11 -25.62
CA VAL A 84 7.09 18.11 -26.63
C VAL A 84 8.15 19.20 -26.76
N ARG A 85 8.71 19.67 -25.65
CA ARG A 85 9.78 20.67 -25.63
C ARG A 85 11.03 20.16 -26.39
N LEU A 86 11.45 18.93 -26.13
CA LEU A 86 12.58 18.30 -26.83
C LEU A 86 12.29 18.06 -28.31
N SER A 87 11.05 17.67 -28.65
CA SER A 87 10.62 17.46 -30.04
C SER A 87 10.53 18.74 -30.87
N ILE A 88 10.28 19.89 -30.25
CA ILE A 88 10.23 21.20 -30.92
C ILE A 88 11.63 21.84 -31.03
N LEU A 89 12.49 21.65 -30.02
CA LEU A 89 13.83 22.26 -29.97
C LEU A 89 14.87 21.52 -30.80
N CYS A 90 14.65 20.25 -31.10
CA CYS A 90 15.46 19.47 -32.03
C CYS A 90 14.62 19.01 -33.23
N PRO A 91 14.35 19.88 -34.21
CA PRO A 91 13.88 19.40 -35.51
C PRO A 91 15.06 18.66 -36.16
N ASN A 92 14.98 17.33 -36.21
CA ASN A 92 15.72 16.57 -37.23
C ASN A 92 15.04 16.77 -38.59
#